data_AF-A0A2N5UDL6-F1
#
_entry.id   AF-A0A2N5UDL6-F1
#
_cell.length_a   1.000
_cell.length_b   1.000
_cell.length_c   1.000
_cell.angle_alpha   90.00
_cell.angle_beta   90.00
_cell.angle_gamma   90.00
#
_symmetry.space_group_name_H-M   'P 1'
#
loop_
_entity.id
_entity.type
_entity.pdbx_description
1 polymer ?
#
loop_
_entity_poly.entity_id
_entity_poly.type
_entity_poly.pdbx_seq_one_letter_code
_entity_poly.pdbx_strand_id
1 'polypeptide(L)'
;MSDAEPATTAPGAPDSLPSEIIDDLTALDRKWAEIEDTRDIVDTPPTLTTEQLEAGREIMAEIATELLPSIQQHLDKLTKALGLGPFARDPTPQLRDLQEVIANLGQLLDRTNDTIVSLSPWVYNDESAPVPIADQDYGVLKRIRCDSLFDLFRAILRQSMHDFIDACIVHIDYFRSGKLARHQAAITAYNDYDYRESRPPTPQPHPAGERIVELVGSCRQELSRLIEICTQSDLALLQQDWRWLTQACDIWLSELAERLRVIPEPPAEEGQPIGRPERNAFDQQHEPANAIGPPDHEYPPGFVRSQLIPLLRMAVPMVKLFRIFIHRLLNKPRATTFQISDDLPTADLVRLGTSVRHAGKTVDLILTQLCWMYDDDMFTDAGHRLLDKWPRDLTIQLDRVIVLLNVYHSPPPVPSALAPSESIFKTMFYSLRGQLFLATRNFIAEAVRFNSLRNVANQDEDPEGLEDLELLEDM
;
A
#
# COMPACT_ATOMS: atom_id res chain seq x y z
N MET A 1 24.62 24.14 -79.08
CA MET A 1 23.63 23.34 -78.34
C MET A 1 24.43 22.45 -77.42
N SER A 2 24.53 22.84 -76.15
CA SER A 2 25.33 22.17 -75.12
C SER A 2 24.36 21.70 -74.06
N ASP A 3 24.38 20.39 -73.82
CA ASP A 3 23.63 19.72 -72.76
C ASP A 3 24.09 20.24 -71.39
N ALA A 4 23.12 20.56 -70.54
CA ALA A 4 23.32 20.79 -69.12
C ALA A 4 22.36 19.85 -68.37
N GLU A 5 22.93 18.78 -67.82
CA GLU A 5 22.26 17.89 -66.88
C GLU A 5 21.86 18.65 -65.61
N PRO A 6 20.66 18.40 -65.05
CA PRO A 6 20.30 18.91 -63.74
C PRO A 6 20.98 18.06 -62.66
N ALA A 7 21.70 18.72 -61.76
CA ALA A 7 22.31 18.11 -60.60
C ALA A 7 21.23 17.54 -59.66
N THR A 8 21.05 16.22 -59.70
CA THR A 8 20.28 15.46 -58.72
C THR A 8 21.01 15.53 -57.38
N THR A 9 20.54 16.40 -56.50
CA THR A 9 20.98 16.45 -55.09
C THR A 9 20.48 15.17 -54.43
N ALA A 10 21.42 14.37 -53.91
CA ALA A 10 21.12 13.14 -53.19
C ALA A 10 20.19 13.42 -51.99
N PRO A 11 19.24 12.52 -51.66
CA PRO A 11 18.39 12.66 -50.49
C PRO A 11 19.28 12.65 -49.25
N GLY A 12 19.16 13.69 -48.42
CA GLY A 12 19.91 13.82 -47.18
C GLY A 12 19.75 12.59 -46.29
N ALA A 13 20.84 12.18 -45.65
CA ALA A 13 20.82 11.11 -44.66
C ALA A 13 19.72 11.39 -43.62
N PRO A 14 18.94 10.37 -43.19
CA PRO A 14 17.97 10.54 -42.13
C PRO A 14 18.68 11.11 -40.89
N ASP A 15 18.08 12.13 -40.28
CA ASP A 15 18.58 12.78 -39.08
C ASP A 15 18.86 11.69 -38.02
N SER A 16 20.13 11.47 -37.66
CA SER A 16 20.54 10.36 -36.76
C SER A 16 20.18 10.64 -35.31
N LEU A 17 19.94 11.91 -34.99
CA LEU A 17 19.76 12.42 -33.64
C LEU A 17 18.61 11.76 -32.84
N PRO A 18 17.40 11.52 -33.38
CA PRO A 18 16.36 10.79 -32.66
C PRO A 18 16.78 9.36 -32.27
N SER A 19 17.55 8.68 -33.12
CA SER A 19 18.02 7.32 -32.83
C SER A 19 19.09 7.34 -31.74
N GLU A 20 20.03 8.28 -31.81
CA GLU A 20 21.04 8.48 -30.76
C GLU A 20 20.40 8.75 -29.39
N ILE A 21 19.33 9.57 -29.35
CA ILE A 21 18.60 9.85 -28.10
C ILE A 21 17.89 8.60 -27.56
N ILE A 22 17.28 7.80 -28.44
CA ILE A 22 16.65 6.53 -28.03
C ILE A 22 17.70 5.58 -27.47
N ASP A 23 18.88 5.51 -28.09
CA ASP A 23 19.98 4.68 -27.61
C ASP A 23 20.48 5.17 -26.23
N ASP A 24 20.63 6.49 -26.05
CA ASP A 24 21.01 7.11 -24.77
C ASP A 24 19.98 6.82 -23.66
N LEU A 25 18.69 6.95 -23.96
CA LEU A 25 17.60 6.62 -23.03
C LEU A 25 17.58 5.14 -22.67
N THR A 26 17.74 4.26 -23.66
CA THR A 26 17.77 2.81 -23.47
C THR A 26 18.98 2.39 -22.63
N ALA A 27 20.14 3.01 -22.87
CA ALA A 27 21.35 2.76 -22.09
C ALA A 27 21.18 3.22 -20.63
N LEU A 28 20.55 4.38 -20.42
CA LEU A 28 20.23 4.90 -19.10
C LEU A 28 19.25 4.00 -18.35
N ASP A 29 18.17 3.57 -19.01
CA ASP A 29 17.16 2.69 -18.44
C ASP A 29 17.75 1.36 -18.00
N ARG A 30 18.47 0.67 -18.91
CA ARG A 30 19.13 -0.60 -18.61
C ARG A 30 20.08 -0.49 -17.42
N LYS A 31 20.89 0.57 -17.36
CA LYS A 31 21.82 0.81 -16.26
C LYS A 31 21.10 0.81 -14.90
N TRP A 32 19.92 1.42 -14.82
CA TRP A 32 19.19 1.56 -13.57
C TRP A 32 18.28 0.37 -13.26
N ALA A 33 17.76 -0.31 -14.27
CA ALA A 33 17.05 -1.56 -14.11
C ALA A 33 17.96 -2.66 -13.52
N GLU A 34 19.23 -2.68 -13.94
CA GLU A 34 20.23 -3.69 -13.57
C GLU A 34 21.11 -3.29 -12.38
N ILE A 35 20.84 -2.17 -11.69
CA ILE A 35 21.67 -1.73 -10.57
C ILE A 35 21.64 -2.76 -9.41
N GLU A 36 22.79 -3.28 -9.03
CA GLU A 36 22.93 -4.21 -7.89
C GLU A 36 23.12 -3.45 -6.57
N ASP A 37 22.73 -4.07 -5.45
CA ASP A 37 23.10 -3.58 -4.12
C ASP A 37 24.57 -3.85 -3.85
N THR A 38 25.38 -2.79 -3.86
CA THR A 38 26.83 -2.84 -3.65
C THR A 38 27.23 -2.66 -2.20
N ARG A 39 26.26 -2.56 -1.28
CA ARG A 39 26.51 -2.41 0.15
C ARG A 39 27.02 -3.73 0.75
N ASP A 40 27.95 -3.63 1.69
CA ASP A 40 28.57 -4.80 2.31
C ASP A 40 27.60 -5.47 3.28
N ILE A 41 27.44 -6.80 3.18
CA ILE A 41 26.65 -7.56 4.18
C ILE A 41 27.50 -7.75 5.44
N VAL A 42 27.02 -7.26 6.57
CA VAL A 42 27.71 -7.34 7.87
C VAL A 42 26.79 -7.89 8.96
N ASP A 43 27.34 -8.69 9.87
CA ASP A 43 26.61 -9.19 11.05
C ASP A 43 26.51 -8.13 12.16
N THR A 44 27.51 -7.26 12.29
CA THR A 44 27.56 -6.23 13.33
C THR A 44 28.32 -5.02 12.80
N PRO A 45 27.63 -3.97 12.35
CA PRO A 45 28.27 -2.77 11.87
C PRO A 45 28.85 -1.96 13.01
N PRO A 46 29.87 -1.15 12.71
CA PRO A 46 30.49 -0.28 13.69
C PRO A 46 29.50 0.80 14.15
N THR A 47 29.61 1.19 15.42
CA THR A 47 28.97 2.40 15.93
C THR A 47 29.58 3.62 15.25
N LEU A 48 28.74 4.56 14.82
CA LEU A 48 29.16 5.79 14.16
C LEU A 48 29.72 6.77 15.20
N THR A 49 30.83 7.42 14.87
CA THR A 49 31.36 8.52 15.68
C THR A 49 30.50 9.78 15.53
N THR A 50 30.64 10.73 16.46
CA THR A 50 29.96 12.03 16.37
C THR A 50 30.27 12.75 15.06
N GLU A 51 31.53 12.71 14.60
CA GLU A 51 31.95 13.31 13.33
C GLU A 51 31.27 12.65 12.12
N GLN A 52 31.14 11.31 12.13
CA GLN A 52 30.41 10.58 11.10
C GLN A 52 28.91 10.91 11.11
N LEU A 53 28.32 11.08 12.29
CA LEU A 53 26.92 11.49 12.43
C LEU A 53 26.70 12.94 11.96
N GLU A 54 27.64 13.85 12.18
CA GLU A 54 27.58 15.22 11.67
C GLU A 54 27.67 15.24 10.15
N ALA A 55 28.67 14.56 9.57
CA ALA A 55 28.84 14.44 8.13
C ALA A 55 27.61 13.79 7.45
N GLY A 56 27.06 12.73 8.04
CA GLY A 56 25.85 12.09 7.52
C GLY A 56 24.63 13.02 7.56
N ARG A 57 24.49 13.88 8.58
CA ARG A 57 23.39 14.86 8.64
C ARG A 57 23.50 15.90 7.53
N GLU A 58 24.71 16.35 7.21
CA GLU A 58 24.97 17.24 6.08
C GLU A 58 24.58 16.57 4.75
N ILE A 59 24.96 15.30 4.58
CA ILE A 59 24.60 14.50 3.40
C ILE A 59 23.07 14.34 3.28
N MET A 60 22.38 14.00 4.37
CA MET A 60 20.91 13.92 4.40
C MET A 60 20.26 15.25 4.00
N ALA A 61 20.81 16.38 4.47
CA ALA A 61 20.33 17.70 4.11
C ALA A 61 20.57 18.02 2.63
N GLU A 62 21.74 17.67 2.07
CA GLU A 62 22.06 17.81 0.65
C GLU A 62 21.07 17.02 -0.23
N ILE A 63 20.78 15.77 0.13
CA ILE A 63 19.80 14.93 -0.59
C ILE A 63 18.43 15.62 -0.63
N ALA A 64 17.93 16.07 0.54
CA ALA A 64 16.59 16.64 0.65
C ALA A 64 16.44 18.01 -0.01
N THR A 65 17.49 18.85 0.03
CA THR A 65 17.40 20.26 -0.37
C THR A 65 17.98 20.56 -1.75
N GLU A 66 18.90 19.72 -2.24
CA GLU A 66 19.60 19.97 -3.50
C GLU A 66 19.36 18.85 -4.52
N LEU A 67 19.68 17.59 -4.17
CA LEU A 67 19.70 16.49 -5.15
C LEU A 67 18.30 16.10 -5.63
N LEU A 68 17.40 15.75 -4.70
CA LEU A 68 16.04 15.33 -5.07
C LEU A 68 15.24 16.45 -5.76
N PRO A 69 15.27 17.72 -5.29
CA PRO A 69 14.66 18.83 -6.03
C PRO A 69 15.27 19.04 -7.42
N SER A 70 16.59 18.85 -7.57
CA SER A 70 17.24 18.96 -8.88
C SER A 70 16.77 17.87 -9.84
N ILE A 71 16.52 16.63 -9.38
CA ILE A 71 15.95 15.57 -10.21
C ILE A 71 14.56 15.99 -10.69
N GLN A 72 13.70 16.48 -9.78
CA GLN A 72 12.38 17.00 -10.14
C GLN A 72 12.47 18.09 -11.22
N GLN A 73 13.39 19.06 -11.07
CA GLN A 73 13.61 20.10 -12.07
C GLN A 73 14.08 19.56 -13.43
N HIS A 74 14.89 18.50 -13.46
CA HIS A 74 15.34 17.88 -14.71
C HIS A 74 14.22 17.11 -15.41
N LEU A 75 13.31 16.46 -14.67
CA LEU A 75 12.09 15.87 -15.25
C LEU A 75 11.23 16.95 -15.92
N ASP A 76 11.17 18.16 -15.37
CA ASP A 76 10.42 19.29 -15.94
C ASP A 76 11.06 19.80 -17.21
N LYS A 77 12.39 19.94 -17.21
CA LYS A 77 13.16 20.30 -18.40
C LYS A 77 12.98 19.26 -19.50
N LEU A 78 12.99 17.96 -19.16
CA LEU A 78 12.82 16.87 -20.12
C LEU A 78 11.42 16.91 -20.74
N THR A 79 10.39 17.02 -19.91
CA THR A 79 9.00 17.13 -20.36
C THR A 79 8.81 18.33 -21.30
N LYS A 80 9.39 19.48 -20.92
CA LYS A 80 9.38 20.70 -21.75
C LYS A 80 10.13 20.51 -23.07
N ALA A 81 11.30 19.87 -23.05
CA ALA A 81 12.10 19.57 -24.25
C ALA A 81 11.37 18.61 -25.19
N LEU A 82 10.52 17.72 -24.67
CA LEU A 82 9.64 16.84 -25.47
C LEU A 82 8.47 17.58 -26.14
N GLY A 83 8.33 18.89 -25.90
CA GLY A 83 7.19 19.67 -26.37
C GLY A 83 5.91 19.41 -25.55
N LEU A 84 6.04 18.86 -24.34
CA LEU A 84 4.92 18.52 -23.46
C LEU A 84 4.80 19.54 -22.33
N GLY A 85 3.58 20.01 -22.06
CA GLY A 85 3.29 20.90 -20.93
C GLY A 85 2.09 21.84 -21.16
N PRO A 86 1.55 22.44 -20.08
CA PRO A 86 0.34 23.28 -20.14
C PRO A 86 0.48 24.55 -20.99
N PHE A 87 1.71 24.90 -21.39
CA PHE A 87 2.04 26.08 -22.20
C PHE A 87 2.77 25.74 -23.50
N ALA A 88 2.88 24.47 -23.88
CA ALA A 88 3.52 24.08 -25.13
C ALA A 88 2.68 24.60 -26.31
N ARG A 89 3.16 25.67 -26.97
CA ARG A 89 2.54 26.24 -28.17
C ARG A 89 2.88 25.46 -29.43
N ASP A 90 3.96 24.69 -29.39
CA ASP A 90 4.43 23.84 -30.48
C ASP A 90 4.88 22.50 -29.89
N PRO A 91 4.22 21.38 -30.21
CA PRO A 91 4.51 20.07 -29.62
C PRO A 91 5.73 19.37 -30.23
N THR A 92 6.57 20.08 -30.98
CA THR A 92 7.78 19.49 -31.57
C THR A 92 8.89 19.32 -30.52
N PRO A 93 9.43 18.10 -30.35
CA PRO A 93 10.56 17.86 -29.47
C PRO A 93 11.81 18.65 -29.89
N GLN A 94 12.48 19.25 -28.92
CA GLN A 94 13.76 19.94 -29.06
C GLN A 94 14.89 18.93 -28.83
N LEU A 95 15.21 18.17 -29.87
CA LEU A 95 16.08 16.99 -29.76
C LEU A 95 17.48 17.27 -29.20
N ARG A 96 18.10 18.43 -29.52
CA ARG A 96 19.42 18.79 -28.97
C ARG A 96 19.38 19.02 -27.47
N ASP A 97 18.40 19.82 -27.02
CA ASP A 97 18.17 20.09 -25.61
C ASP A 97 17.83 18.79 -24.86
N LEU A 98 17.09 17.90 -25.52
CA LEU A 98 16.72 16.60 -24.96
C LEU A 98 17.94 15.74 -24.64
N GLN A 99 18.90 15.65 -25.57
CA GLN A 99 20.14 14.89 -25.37
C GLN A 99 20.96 15.43 -24.19
N GLU A 100 21.11 16.75 -24.08
CA GLU A 100 21.80 17.38 -22.95
C GLU A 100 21.09 17.13 -21.61
N VAL A 101 19.76 17.24 -21.59
CA VAL A 101 18.96 17.00 -20.38
C VAL A 101 19.05 15.54 -19.93
N ILE A 102 19.05 14.57 -20.84
CA ILE A 102 19.19 13.14 -20.53
C ILE A 102 20.56 12.84 -19.91
N ALA A 103 21.64 13.35 -20.52
CA ALA A 103 23.00 13.16 -20.00
C ALA A 103 23.15 13.74 -18.58
N ASN A 104 22.62 14.95 -18.36
CA ASN A 104 22.65 15.61 -17.05
C ASN A 104 21.78 14.88 -16.02
N LEU A 105 20.61 14.38 -16.42
CA LEU A 105 19.75 13.57 -15.55
C LEU A 105 20.47 12.29 -15.13
N GLY A 106 21.11 11.58 -16.05
CA GLY A 106 21.86 10.36 -15.74
C GLY A 106 22.96 10.59 -14.70
N GLN A 107 23.79 11.63 -14.88
CA GLN A 107 24.83 12.01 -13.92
C GLN A 107 24.26 12.40 -12.55
N LEU A 108 23.10 13.06 -12.52
CA LEU A 108 22.45 13.45 -11.28
C LEU A 108 21.88 12.24 -10.53
N LEU A 109 21.28 11.28 -11.25
CA LEU A 109 20.82 10.02 -10.67
C LEU A 109 22.00 9.21 -10.11
N ASP A 110 23.12 9.16 -10.84
CA ASP A 110 24.39 8.56 -10.38
C ASP A 110 24.85 9.15 -9.06
N ARG A 111 25.04 10.47 -9.05
CA ARG A 111 25.45 11.18 -7.84
C ARG A 111 24.49 10.92 -6.68
N THR A 112 23.18 10.99 -6.93
CA THR A 112 22.18 10.78 -5.87
C THR A 112 22.21 9.37 -5.32
N ASN A 113 22.34 8.35 -6.17
CA ASN A 113 22.50 6.97 -5.75
C ASN A 113 23.74 6.80 -4.87
N ASP A 114 24.90 7.29 -5.32
CA ASP A 114 26.17 7.14 -4.61
C ASP A 114 26.14 7.87 -3.27
N THR A 115 25.53 9.07 -3.23
CA THR A 115 25.32 9.82 -2.00
C THR A 115 24.41 9.06 -1.03
N ILE A 116 23.33 8.44 -1.49
CA ILE A 116 22.44 7.62 -0.64
C ILE A 116 23.15 6.37 -0.13
N VAL A 117 23.91 5.67 -0.99
CA VAL A 117 24.72 4.49 -0.60
C VAL A 117 25.70 4.86 0.51
N SER A 118 26.28 6.06 0.46
CA SER A 118 27.24 6.52 1.49
C SER A 118 26.64 6.66 2.89
N LEU A 119 25.31 6.84 3.02
CA LEU A 119 24.60 6.97 4.30
C LEU A 119 24.34 5.62 4.99
N SER A 120 24.21 4.55 4.22
CA SER A 120 24.02 3.19 4.72
C SER A 120 24.92 2.28 3.90
N PRO A 121 26.23 2.20 4.18
CA PRO A 121 27.14 1.39 3.38
C PRO A 121 27.00 -0.12 3.65
N TRP A 122 26.14 -0.52 4.60
CA TRP A 122 26.02 -1.90 5.05
C TRP A 122 24.60 -2.43 4.92
N VAL A 123 24.49 -3.71 4.56
CA VAL A 123 23.28 -4.52 4.66
C VAL A 123 23.42 -5.45 5.85
N TYR A 124 22.33 -5.67 6.58
CA TYR A 124 22.31 -6.58 7.70
C TYR A 124 21.96 -7.97 7.22
N ASN A 125 22.70 -8.97 7.71
CA ASN A 125 22.24 -10.33 7.58
C ASN A 125 21.11 -10.59 8.59
N ASP A 126 19.86 -10.50 8.14
CA ASP A 126 18.66 -10.76 8.96
C ASP A 126 18.56 -12.23 9.44
N GLU A 127 19.39 -13.14 8.91
CA GLU A 127 19.49 -14.53 9.39
C GLU A 127 20.23 -14.65 10.74
N SER A 128 21.10 -13.69 11.05
CA SER A 128 21.80 -13.58 12.32
C SER A 128 20.86 -12.95 13.35
N ALA A 129 20.70 -13.58 14.53
CA ALA A 129 19.79 -13.11 15.58
C ALA A 129 19.92 -11.59 15.79
N PRO A 130 18.80 -10.84 15.86
CA PRO A 130 18.81 -9.39 15.77
C PRO A 130 19.61 -8.81 16.94
N VAL A 131 20.86 -8.43 16.67
CA VAL A 131 21.62 -7.61 17.60
C VAL A 131 20.84 -6.29 17.65
N PRO A 132 20.35 -5.87 18.83
CA PRO A 132 19.71 -4.57 18.96
C PRO A 132 20.80 -3.53 18.75
N ILE A 133 20.86 -2.98 17.54
CA ILE A 133 21.72 -1.85 17.27
C ILE A 133 21.02 -0.67 17.91
N ALA A 134 21.64 -0.15 18.94
CA ALA A 134 21.20 1.07 19.57
C ALA A 134 21.58 2.24 18.66
N ASP A 135 20.78 2.48 17.61
CA ASP A 135 20.84 3.68 16.77
C ASP A 135 19.86 4.76 17.26
N GLN A 136 19.41 4.64 18.51
CA GLN A 136 18.46 5.53 19.16
C GLN A 136 18.87 7.00 19.11
N ASP A 137 20.17 7.29 19.17
CA ASP A 137 20.76 8.63 19.19
C ASP A 137 21.22 9.13 17.81
N TYR A 138 21.00 8.35 16.74
CA TYR A 138 21.45 8.71 15.38
C TYR A 138 20.50 9.73 14.72
N GLY A 139 19.32 9.96 15.30
CA GLY A 139 18.34 10.91 14.78
C GLY A 139 17.91 10.59 13.35
N VAL A 140 18.13 11.51 12.41
CA VAL A 140 17.78 11.30 10.98
C VAL A 140 18.62 10.24 10.29
N LEU A 141 19.73 9.78 10.90
CA LEU A 141 20.61 8.73 10.37
C LEU A 141 20.30 7.34 10.92
N LYS A 142 19.15 7.18 11.58
CA LYS A 142 18.66 5.86 11.96
C LYS A 142 18.58 4.94 10.75
N ARG A 143 18.93 3.67 10.97
CA ARG A 143 18.97 2.65 9.93
C ARG A 143 17.67 2.60 9.14
N ILE A 144 16.52 2.59 9.83
CA ILE A 144 15.21 2.52 9.17
C ILE A 144 15.02 3.61 8.11
N ARG A 145 15.57 4.81 8.34
CA ARG A 145 15.47 5.93 7.39
C ARG A 145 16.40 5.76 6.21
N CYS A 146 17.67 5.49 6.47
CA CYS A 146 18.65 5.32 5.40
C CYS A 146 18.28 4.14 4.49
N ASP A 147 17.83 3.03 5.06
CA ASP A 147 17.37 1.86 4.30
C ASP A 147 16.08 2.18 3.54
N SER A 148 15.10 2.84 4.16
CA SER A 148 13.88 3.26 3.45
C SER A 148 14.17 4.23 2.30
N LEU A 149 15.12 5.16 2.49
CA LEU A 149 15.56 6.11 1.47
C LEU A 149 16.19 5.37 0.29
N PHE A 150 17.09 4.43 0.58
CA PHE A 150 17.75 3.59 -0.41
C PHE A 150 16.76 2.72 -1.20
N ASP A 151 15.92 1.97 -0.49
CA ASP A 151 14.96 1.05 -1.11
C ASP A 151 13.95 1.80 -1.98
N LEU A 152 13.41 2.91 -1.48
CA LEU A 152 12.45 3.71 -2.23
C LEU A 152 13.10 4.41 -3.42
N PHE A 153 14.31 4.95 -3.30
CA PHE A 153 15.00 5.57 -4.44
C PHE A 153 15.27 4.54 -5.54
N ARG A 154 15.70 3.34 -5.18
CA ARG A 154 15.88 2.24 -6.14
C ARG A 154 14.58 1.74 -6.76
N ALA A 155 13.49 1.70 -5.99
CA ALA A 155 12.18 1.39 -6.55
C ALA A 155 11.75 2.43 -7.59
N ILE A 156 11.97 3.72 -7.32
CA ILE A 156 11.71 4.81 -8.29
C ILE A 156 12.55 4.61 -9.56
N LEU A 157 13.85 4.29 -9.42
CA LEU A 157 14.72 4.06 -10.57
C LEU A 157 14.27 2.87 -11.42
N ARG A 158 13.92 1.75 -10.80
CA ARG A 158 13.58 0.50 -11.51
C ARG A 158 12.17 0.48 -12.09
N GLN A 159 11.22 1.19 -11.48
CA GLN A 159 9.82 1.15 -11.91
C GLN A 159 9.41 2.48 -12.55
N SER A 160 9.37 3.55 -11.76
CA SER A 160 8.77 4.81 -12.19
C SER A 160 9.61 5.53 -13.27
N MET A 161 10.93 5.54 -13.12
CA MET A 161 11.84 6.07 -14.12
C MET A 161 11.90 5.18 -15.37
N HIS A 162 11.84 3.86 -15.20
CA HIS A 162 11.74 2.92 -16.32
C HIS A 162 10.51 3.18 -17.18
N ASP A 163 9.33 3.19 -16.56
CA ASP A 163 8.06 3.46 -17.24
C ASP A 163 8.07 4.84 -17.93
N PHE A 164 8.69 5.83 -17.28
CA PHE A 164 8.85 7.18 -17.83
C PHE A 164 9.80 7.21 -19.04
N ILE A 165 10.94 6.55 -18.97
CA ILE A 165 11.92 6.48 -20.06
C ILE A 165 11.32 5.74 -21.26
N ASP A 166 10.65 4.60 -21.04
CA ASP A 166 9.95 3.86 -22.09
C ASP A 166 8.90 4.74 -22.79
N ALA A 167 8.09 5.48 -22.02
CA ALA A 167 7.12 6.41 -22.59
C ALA A 167 7.79 7.52 -23.41
N CYS A 168 8.97 8.02 -22.99
CA CYS A 168 9.76 8.99 -23.76
C CYS A 168 10.25 8.39 -25.08
N ILE A 169 10.77 7.16 -25.08
CA ILE A 169 11.22 6.43 -26.28
C ILE A 169 10.06 6.30 -27.27
N VAL A 170 8.89 5.84 -26.81
CA VAL A 170 7.67 5.71 -27.63
C VAL A 170 7.27 7.05 -28.25
N HIS A 171 7.36 8.15 -27.50
CA HIS A 171 7.03 9.50 -28.00
C HIS A 171 8.03 10.00 -29.05
N ILE A 172 9.33 9.76 -28.87
CA ILE A 172 10.37 10.12 -29.85
C ILE A 172 10.22 9.28 -31.12
N ASP A 173 9.93 7.99 -31.01
CA ASP A 173 9.65 7.13 -32.17
C ASP A 173 8.42 7.59 -32.94
N TYR A 174 7.39 7.98 -32.21
CA TYR A 174 6.19 8.56 -32.78
C TYR A 174 6.48 9.86 -33.55
N PHE A 175 7.31 10.73 -32.99
CA PHE A 175 7.82 11.92 -33.68
C PHE A 175 8.62 11.56 -34.94
N ARG A 176 9.60 10.66 -34.82
CA ARG A 176 10.47 10.19 -35.91
C ARG A 176 9.68 9.60 -37.08
N SER A 177 8.59 8.89 -36.78
CA SER A 177 7.72 8.29 -37.81
C SER A 177 6.89 9.31 -38.62
N GLY A 178 6.93 10.58 -38.25
CA GLY A 178 6.13 11.65 -38.85
C GLY A 178 4.64 11.60 -38.48
N LYS A 179 4.21 10.63 -37.64
CA LYS A 179 2.83 10.52 -37.19
C LYS A 179 2.41 11.73 -36.35
N LEU A 180 3.31 12.30 -35.53
CA LEU A 180 3.04 13.52 -34.77
C LEU A 180 2.67 14.69 -35.66
N ALA A 181 3.45 14.94 -36.72
CA ALA A 181 3.18 16.01 -37.67
C ALA A 181 1.82 15.80 -38.38
N ARG A 182 1.47 14.56 -38.71
CA ARG A 182 0.16 14.23 -39.33
C ARG A 182 -1.00 14.47 -38.36
N HIS A 183 -0.87 14.06 -37.11
CA HIS A 183 -1.91 14.31 -36.10
C HIS A 183 -2.04 15.81 -35.81
N GLN A 184 -0.94 16.55 -35.74
CA GLN A 184 -0.98 18.00 -35.54
C GLN A 184 -1.65 18.71 -36.71
N ALA A 185 -1.34 18.33 -37.95
CA ALA A 185 -2.01 18.86 -39.13
C ALA A 185 -3.52 18.57 -39.10
N ALA A 186 -3.94 17.38 -38.63
CA ALA A 186 -5.34 17.05 -38.45
C ALA A 186 -6.03 17.89 -37.35
N ILE A 187 -5.33 18.16 -36.23
CA ILE A 187 -5.81 19.06 -35.16
C ILE A 187 -6.02 20.48 -35.71
N THR A 188 -5.03 21.04 -36.38
CA THR A 188 -5.11 22.40 -36.94
C THR A 188 -6.22 22.49 -37.99
N ALA A 189 -6.31 21.51 -38.90
CA ALA A 189 -7.38 21.45 -39.89
C ALA A 189 -8.77 21.32 -39.26
N TYR A 190 -8.90 20.62 -38.12
CA TYR A 190 -10.14 20.55 -37.35
C TYR A 190 -10.50 21.90 -36.71
N ASN A 191 -9.53 22.60 -36.14
CA ASN A 191 -9.75 23.91 -35.50
C ASN A 191 -10.06 25.03 -36.49
N ASP A 192 -9.50 24.96 -37.70
CA ASP A 192 -9.75 25.91 -38.79
C ASP A 192 -11.04 25.56 -39.59
N TYR A 193 -11.72 24.46 -39.25
CA TYR A 193 -12.90 23.98 -39.99
C TYR A 193 -14.15 24.80 -39.67
N ASP A 194 -14.79 25.36 -40.71
CA ASP A 194 -16.04 26.13 -40.60
C ASP A 194 -17.26 25.18 -40.45
N TYR A 195 -18.17 25.50 -39.53
CA TYR A 195 -19.12 24.58 -38.86
C TYR A 195 -20.26 23.99 -39.72
N ARG A 196 -20.20 24.08 -41.05
CA ARG A 196 -21.39 23.89 -41.92
C ARG A 196 -21.61 22.49 -42.50
N GLU A 197 -20.61 21.62 -42.57
CA GLU A 197 -20.80 20.25 -43.06
C GLU A 197 -19.96 19.24 -42.27
N SER A 198 -20.60 18.16 -41.82
CA SER A 198 -20.05 16.92 -41.25
C SER A 198 -18.88 17.06 -40.28
N ARG A 199 -19.15 16.89 -38.97
CA ARG A 199 -18.17 16.97 -37.87
C ARG A 199 -16.92 16.13 -38.20
N PRO A 200 -15.73 16.73 -38.38
CA PRO A 200 -14.52 15.95 -38.59
C PRO A 200 -14.21 15.12 -37.33
N PRO A 201 -13.47 14.01 -37.44
CA PRO A 201 -13.11 13.19 -36.29
C PRO A 201 -12.37 14.05 -35.27
N THR A 202 -12.82 14.02 -34.01
CA THR A 202 -12.23 14.80 -32.92
C THR A 202 -10.76 14.41 -32.80
N PRO A 203 -9.83 15.37 -32.87
CA PRO A 203 -8.43 15.06 -32.67
C PRO A 203 -8.23 14.56 -31.24
N GLN A 204 -7.62 13.39 -31.10
CA GLN A 204 -7.25 12.87 -29.77
C GLN A 204 -5.81 13.30 -29.47
N PRO A 205 -5.54 13.87 -28.27
CA PRO A 205 -4.18 14.09 -27.81
C PRO A 205 -3.39 12.78 -27.86
N HIS A 206 -2.10 12.87 -28.16
CA HIS A 206 -1.27 11.66 -28.29
C HIS A 206 -1.18 10.95 -26.93
N PRO A 207 -1.56 9.66 -26.84
CA PRO A 207 -1.62 8.93 -25.56
C PRO A 207 -0.26 8.86 -24.86
N ALA A 208 0.87 8.82 -25.59
CA ALA A 208 2.18 8.82 -24.93
C ALA A 208 2.50 10.16 -24.27
N GLY A 209 2.00 11.28 -24.80
CA GLY A 209 2.23 12.61 -24.19
C GLY A 209 1.49 12.75 -22.86
N GLU A 210 0.23 12.32 -22.80
CA GLU A 210 -0.54 12.27 -21.54
C GLU A 210 0.09 11.32 -20.54
N ARG A 211 0.51 10.14 -21.00
CA ARG A 211 1.18 9.14 -20.17
C ARG A 211 2.48 9.66 -19.57
N ILE A 212 3.30 10.37 -20.35
CA ILE A 212 4.53 11.02 -19.86
C ILE A 212 4.20 12.01 -18.73
N VAL A 213 3.20 12.87 -18.92
CA VAL A 213 2.82 13.86 -17.90
C VAL A 213 2.33 13.20 -16.61
N GLU A 214 1.52 12.13 -16.73
CA GLU A 214 1.08 11.32 -15.60
C GLU A 214 2.27 10.70 -14.86
N LEU A 215 3.18 10.04 -15.58
CA LEU A 215 4.36 9.38 -15.02
C LEU A 215 5.31 10.37 -14.33
N VAL A 216 5.55 11.55 -14.91
CA VAL A 216 6.32 12.61 -14.25
C VAL A 216 5.63 13.06 -12.97
N GLY A 217 4.30 13.17 -12.97
CA GLY A 217 3.50 13.43 -11.77
C GLY A 217 3.74 12.40 -10.67
N SER A 218 3.70 11.11 -11.03
CA SER A 218 3.99 10.00 -10.11
C SER A 218 5.43 10.03 -9.58
N CYS A 219 6.43 10.15 -10.46
CA CYS A 219 7.84 10.26 -10.07
C CYS A 219 8.07 11.42 -9.09
N ARG A 220 7.45 12.59 -9.34
CA ARG A 220 7.56 13.75 -8.43
C ARG A 220 6.99 13.45 -7.05
N GLN A 221 5.84 12.79 -6.97
CA GLN A 221 5.23 12.42 -5.69
C GLN A 221 6.13 11.48 -4.89
N GLU A 222 6.75 10.50 -5.55
CA GLU A 222 7.68 9.57 -4.91
C GLU A 222 8.99 10.25 -4.49
N LEU A 223 9.55 11.14 -5.32
CA LEU A 223 10.69 11.97 -4.95
C LEU A 223 10.37 12.89 -3.77
N SER A 224 9.16 13.46 -3.71
CA SER A 224 8.71 14.22 -2.55
C SER A 224 8.61 13.35 -1.29
N ARG A 225 8.22 12.09 -1.42
CA ARG A 225 8.24 11.13 -0.30
C ARG A 225 9.67 10.85 0.20
N LEU A 226 10.67 10.80 -0.67
CA LEU A 226 12.07 10.71 -0.24
C LEU A 226 12.51 11.95 0.55
N ILE A 227 12.14 13.15 0.10
CA ILE A 227 12.40 14.39 0.85
C ILE A 227 11.74 14.33 2.23
N GLU A 228 10.52 13.80 2.32
CA GLU A 228 9.83 13.58 3.58
C GLU A 228 10.59 12.60 4.50
N ILE A 229 11.16 11.51 3.97
CA ILE A 229 12.00 10.56 4.73
C ILE A 229 13.20 11.27 5.37
N CYS A 230 13.85 12.17 4.63
CA CYS A 230 15.00 12.94 5.12
C CYS A 230 14.62 13.97 6.21
N THR A 231 13.39 14.48 6.22
CA THR A 231 13.03 15.70 6.97
C THR A 231 11.99 15.51 8.07
N GLN A 232 11.14 14.48 8.00
CA GLN A 232 10.08 14.26 8.98
C GLN A 232 10.62 13.60 10.26
N SER A 233 9.80 13.53 11.32
CA SER A 233 10.11 12.73 12.52
C SER A 233 9.83 11.23 12.30
N ASP A 234 10.38 10.37 13.14
CA ASP A 234 10.20 8.92 12.97
C ASP A 234 8.71 8.50 13.05
N LEU A 235 7.97 9.15 13.96
CA LEU A 235 6.53 8.96 14.07
C LEU A 235 5.80 9.40 12.78
N ALA A 236 6.21 10.52 12.17
CA ALA A 236 5.55 11.00 10.97
C ALA A 236 5.73 10.04 9.77
N LEU A 237 6.90 9.39 9.67
CA LEU A 237 7.14 8.33 8.69
C LEU A 237 6.23 7.13 8.89
N LEU A 238 6.12 6.65 10.14
CA LEU A 238 5.20 5.57 10.47
C LEU A 238 3.74 5.97 10.21
N GLN A 239 3.36 7.20 10.54
CA GLN A 239 2.00 7.71 10.31
C GLN A 239 1.65 7.74 8.83
N GLN A 240 2.58 8.11 7.93
CA GLN A 240 2.34 8.07 6.49
C GLN A 240 1.93 6.67 6.03
N ASP A 241 2.65 5.65 6.50
CA ASP A 241 2.38 4.24 6.23
C ASP A 241 1.06 3.74 6.84
N TRP A 242 0.50 4.45 7.83
CA TRP A 242 -0.75 4.06 8.48
C TRP A 242 -1.98 4.79 7.92
N ARG A 243 -1.82 5.83 7.09
CA ARG A 243 -2.97 6.63 6.60
C ARG A 243 -3.98 5.80 5.81
N TRP A 244 -3.53 4.82 5.04
CA TRP A 244 -4.42 3.93 4.28
C TRP A 244 -5.34 3.12 5.18
N LEU A 245 -4.94 2.80 6.42
CA LEU A 245 -5.76 2.04 7.36
C LEU A 245 -7.04 2.79 7.74
N THR A 246 -7.01 4.12 7.77
CA THR A 246 -8.22 4.92 7.99
C THR A 246 -9.22 4.73 6.86
N GLN A 247 -8.75 4.83 5.62
CA GLN A 247 -9.60 4.65 4.43
C GLN A 247 -10.13 3.22 4.35
N ALA A 248 -9.27 2.24 4.63
CA ALA A 248 -9.66 0.83 4.69
C ALA A 248 -10.77 0.59 5.73
N CYS A 249 -10.66 1.18 6.93
CA CYS A 249 -11.71 1.09 7.94
C CYS A 249 -13.05 1.67 7.45
N ASP A 250 -13.04 2.75 6.68
CA ASP A 250 -14.27 3.34 6.14
C ASP A 250 -14.91 2.48 5.05
N ILE A 251 -14.10 1.83 4.20
CA ILE A 251 -14.54 0.83 3.22
C ILE A 251 -15.19 -0.35 3.95
N TRP A 252 -14.45 -0.96 4.88
CA TRP A 252 -14.91 -2.08 5.71
C TRP A 252 -16.24 -1.80 6.42
N LEU A 253 -16.38 -0.62 7.03
CA LEU A 253 -17.63 -0.24 7.71
C LEU A 253 -18.79 -0.05 6.73
N SER A 254 -18.51 0.44 5.53
CA SER A 254 -19.52 0.60 4.48
C SER A 254 -20.01 -0.75 3.96
N GLU A 255 -19.09 -1.69 3.75
CA GLU A 255 -19.40 -3.07 3.34
C GLU A 255 -20.23 -3.83 4.38
N LEU A 256 -19.87 -3.69 5.66
CA LEU A 256 -20.65 -4.26 6.76
C LEU A 256 -22.05 -3.63 6.84
N ALA A 257 -22.13 -2.31 6.73
CA ALA A 257 -23.41 -1.60 6.81
C ALA A 257 -24.37 -2.02 5.69
N GLU A 258 -23.86 -2.19 4.48
CA GLU A 258 -24.69 -2.58 3.34
C GLU A 258 -25.26 -3.99 3.50
N ARG A 259 -24.44 -4.97 3.88
CA ARG A 259 -24.93 -6.34 4.14
C ARG A 259 -25.93 -6.38 5.29
N LEU A 260 -25.70 -5.60 6.34
CA LEU A 260 -26.60 -5.54 7.48
C LEU A 260 -27.94 -4.84 7.20
N ARG A 261 -28.04 -3.99 6.17
CA ARG A 261 -29.30 -3.34 5.74
C ARG A 261 -30.26 -4.28 5.02
N VAL A 262 -29.72 -5.25 4.27
CA VAL A 262 -30.53 -6.20 3.48
C VAL A 262 -31.23 -7.22 4.37
N ILE A 263 -30.78 -7.36 5.63
CA ILE A 263 -31.38 -8.25 6.60
C ILE A 263 -32.70 -7.65 7.09
N PRO A 264 -33.85 -8.30 6.86
CA PRO A 264 -35.11 -7.86 7.44
C PRO A 264 -34.97 -7.76 8.96
N GLU A 265 -35.38 -6.64 9.56
CA GLU A 265 -35.48 -6.60 11.01
C GLU A 265 -36.38 -7.76 11.46
N PRO A 266 -35.97 -8.54 12.48
CA PRO A 266 -36.85 -9.56 13.02
C PRO A 266 -38.16 -8.87 13.39
N PRO A 267 -39.33 -9.43 13.00
CA PRO A 267 -40.60 -8.82 13.32
C PRO A 267 -40.60 -8.54 14.82
N ALA A 268 -40.78 -7.27 15.18
CA ALA A 268 -40.85 -6.86 16.57
C ALA A 268 -41.82 -7.81 17.26
N GLU A 269 -41.36 -8.49 18.31
CA GLU A 269 -42.20 -9.39 19.11
C GLU A 269 -43.36 -8.56 19.68
N GLU A 270 -44.44 -8.43 18.92
CA GLU A 270 -45.72 -7.94 19.39
C GLU A 270 -46.27 -9.00 20.35
N GLY A 271 -45.86 -8.86 21.61
CA GLY A 271 -46.44 -9.44 22.82
C GLY A 271 -47.48 -10.53 22.64
N GLN A 272 -47.09 -11.72 22.19
CA GLN A 272 -47.92 -12.91 22.33
C GLN A 272 -47.69 -13.53 23.72
N PRO A 273 -48.75 -13.81 24.48
CA PRO A 273 -48.63 -14.32 25.84
C PRO A 273 -48.03 -15.74 25.82
N ILE A 274 -47.13 -15.99 26.77
CA ILE A 274 -46.49 -17.27 27.05
C ILE A 274 -47.56 -18.36 27.22
N GLY A 275 -47.87 -19.06 26.14
CA GLY A 275 -48.60 -20.32 26.12
C GLY A 275 -47.60 -21.47 26.23
N ARG A 276 -47.69 -22.23 27.32
CA ARG A 276 -46.92 -23.45 27.61
C ARG A 276 -46.72 -24.34 26.37
N PRO A 277 -45.53 -24.94 26.16
CA PRO A 277 -45.38 -26.01 25.19
C PRO A 277 -45.96 -27.30 25.78
N GLU A 278 -47.08 -27.76 25.22
CA GLU A 278 -47.55 -29.13 25.41
C GLU A 278 -46.58 -30.08 24.71
N ARG A 279 -45.79 -30.79 25.53
CA ARG A 279 -45.28 -32.12 25.19
C ARG A 279 -46.48 -32.98 24.77
N ASN A 280 -46.50 -33.44 23.52
CA ASN A 280 -46.91 -34.78 23.08
C ASN A 280 -47.21 -34.80 21.57
N ALA A 281 -46.25 -35.28 20.77
CA ALA A 281 -46.52 -35.93 19.47
C ALA A 281 -45.25 -36.65 18.97
N PHE A 282 -44.75 -37.60 19.77
CA PHE A 282 -44.01 -38.74 19.22
C PHE A 282 -45.06 -39.79 18.88
N ASP A 283 -45.40 -39.93 17.61
CA ASP A 283 -45.77 -41.21 16.97
C ASP A 283 -46.32 -40.94 15.56
N GLN A 284 -45.47 -41.13 14.56
CA GLN A 284 -45.85 -41.70 13.27
C GLN A 284 -44.58 -42.15 12.52
N GLN A 285 -44.21 -43.40 12.78
CA GLN A 285 -43.39 -44.20 11.87
C GLN A 285 -44.25 -44.65 10.70
N HIS A 286 -43.81 -44.41 9.46
CA HIS A 286 -44.13 -45.28 8.32
C HIS A 286 -43.07 -45.21 7.20
N GLU A 287 -42.44 -46.37 7.01
CA GLU A 287 -41.81 -46.97 5.83
C GLU A 287 -40.58 -46.38 5.11
N PRO A 288 -39.52 -47.22 4.91
CA PRO A 288 -38.33 -46.86 4.14
C PRO A 288 -38.50 -47.29 2.67
N ALA A 289 -38.49 -46.34 1.75
CA ALA A 289 -38.32 -46.61 0.33
C ALA A 289 -36.89 -46.22 -0.09
N ASN A 290 -36.11 -47.26 -0.41
CA ASN A 290 -34.80 -47.24 -1.04
C ASN A 290 -34.57 -46.05 -2.00
N ALA A 291 -33.72 -45.11 -1.58
CA ALA A 291 -32.97 -44.22 -2.46
C ALA A 291 -31.52 -44.21 -1.95
N ILE A 292 -30.73 -45.17 -2.41
CA ILE A 292 -29.29 -45.20 -2.18
C ILE A 292 -28.67 -44.23 -3.18
N GLY A 293 -28.53 -42.98 -2.73
CA GLY A 293 -27.57 -42.01 -3.20
C GLY A 293 -27.13 -41.22 -1.97
N PRO A 294 -25.83 -40.90 -1.83
CA PRO A 294 -25.38 -40.08 -0.70
C PRO A 294 -26.21 -38.78 -0.72
N PRO A 295 -26.76 -38.33 0.41
CA PRO A 295 -27.44 -37.05 0.43
C PRO A 295 -26.36 -36.00 0.19
N ASP A 296 -26.39 -35.33 -0.97
CA ASP A 296 -25.71 -34.05 -1.12
C ASP A 296 -26.41 -33.11 -0.13
N HIS A 297 -25.87 -33.03 1.09
CA HIS A 297 -26.38 -32.23 2.19
C HIS A 297 -26.13 -30.74 1.92
N GLU A 298 -26.81 -30.20 0.91
CA GLU A 298 -26.91 -28.76 0.71
C GLU A 298 -27.78 -28.18 1.84
N TYR A 299 -27.16 -27.33 2.66
CA TYR A 299 -27.88 -26.55 3.67
C TYR A 299 -29.04 -25.77 3.03
N PRO A 300 -30.14 -25.50 3.76
CA PRO A 300 -31.18 -24.62 3.25
C PRO A 300 -30.58 -23.28 2.78
N PRO A 301 -30.97 -22.75 1.62
CA PRO A 301 -30.48 -21.47 1.14
C PRO A 301 -30.68 -20.36 2.19
N GLY A 302 -29.62 -19.63 2.49
CA GLY A 302 -29.53 -18.60 3.50
C GLY A 302 -29.16 -19.09 4.90
N PHE A 303 -28.92 -20.39 5.11
CA PHE A 303 -28.56 -20.91 6.43
C PHE A 303 -27.27 -20.28 6.95
N VAL A 304 -26.17 -20.36 6.19
CA VAL A 304 -24.86 -19.82 6.60
C VAL A 304 -24.97 -18.31 6.80
N ARG A 305 -25.62 -17.63 5.87
CA ARG A 305 -25.89 -16.20 5.92
C ARG A 305 -26.57 -15.82 7.23
N SER A 306 -27.63 -16.53 7.64
CA SER A 306 -28.36 -16.26 8.88
C SER A 306 -27.49 -16.42 10.13
N GLN A 307 -26.59 -17.40 10.14
CA GLN A 307 -25.68 -17.67 11.25
C GLN A 307 -24.52 -16.68 11.32
N LEU A 308 -24.15 -16.03 10.20
CA LEU A 308 -23.10 -15.00 10.14
C LEU A 308 -23.57 -13.61 10.59
N ILE A 309 -24.88 -13.34 10.60
CA ILE A 309 -25.42 -12.02 10.97
C ILE A 309 -24.91 -11.53 12.34
N PRO A 310 -24.92 -12.35 13.41
CA PRO A 310 -24.37 -11.94 14.70
C PRO A 310 -22.88 -11.61 14.64
N LEU A 311 -22.09 -12.39 13.88
CA LEU A 311 -20.66 -12.13 13.69
C LEU A 311 -20.41 -10.80 12.98
N LEU A 312 -21.14 -10.53 11.90
CA LEU A 312 -21.07 -9.24 11.19
C LEU A 312 -21.42 -8.07 12.12
N ARG A 313 -22.45 -8.22 12.96
CA ARG A 313 -22.82 -7.22 13.97
C ARG A 313 -21.72 -7.01 15.01
N MET A 314 -21.03 -8.06 15.43
CA MET A 314 -19.91 -7.98 16.39
C MET A 314 -18.62 -7.42 15.76
N ALA A 315 -18.44 -7.58 14.44
CA ALA A 315 -17.30 -6.99 13.72
C ALA A 315 -17.39 -5.46 13.66
N VAL A 316 -18.60 -4.87 13.54
CA VAL A 316 -18.80 -3.41 13.49
C VAL A 316 -18.12 -2.66 14.65
N PRO A 317 -18.37 -2.98 15.94
CA PRO A 317 -17.68 -2.29 17.03
C PRO A 317 -16.17 -2.53 17.03
N MET A 318 -15.69 -3.72 16.63
CA MET A 318 -14.24 -3.98 16.51
C MET A 318 -13.58 -3.03 15.50
N VAL A 319 -14.14 -2.93 14.29
CA VAL A 319 -13.62 -2.04 13.23
C VAL A 319 -13.70 -0.59 13.66
N LYS A 320 -14.81 -0.17 14.30
CA LYS A 320 -14.93 1.20 14.83
C LYS A 320 -13.86 1.52 15.87
N LEU A 321 -13.59 0.61 16.80
CA LEU A 321 -12.58 0.80 17.84
C LEU A 321 -11.17 0.78 17.26
N PHE A 322 -10.89 -0.09 16.28
CA PHE A 322 -9.63 -0.07 15.54
C PHE A 322 -9.44 1.23 14.75
N ARG A 323 -10.48 1.72 14.06
CA ARG A 323 -10.44 3.03 13.40
C ARG A 323 -10.16 4.17 14.37
N ILE A 324 -10.81 4.18 15.55
CA ILE A 324 -10.53 5.16 16.61
C ILE A 324 -9.06 5.06 17.09
N PHE A 325 -8.54 3.84 17.22
CA PHE A 325 -7.14 3.60 17.59
C PHE A 325 -6.19 4.20 16.55
N ILE A 326 -6.38 3.89 15.27
CA ILE A 326 -5.57 4.44 14.17
C ILE A 326 -5.68 5.96 14.10
N HIS A 327 -6.87 6.54 14.25
CA HIS A 327 -7.03 8.00 14.28
C HIS A 327 -6.28 8.66 15.44
N ARG A 328 -6.21 8.01 16.61
CA ARG A 328 -5.41 8.49 17.73
C ARG A 328 -3.91 8.45 17.41
N LEU A 329 -3.46 7.44 16.67
CA LEU A 329 -2.07 7.33 16.21
C LEU A 329 -1.71 8.35 15.11
N LEU A 330 -2.64 8.69 14.21
CA LEU A 330 -2.42 9.55 13.04
C LEU A 330 -2.49 11.07 13.31
N ASN A 331 -2.75 11.48 14.55
CA ASN A 331 -3.02 12.86 14.98
C ASN A 331 -4.33 13.49 14.46
N LYS A 332 -5.21 13.86 15.43
CA LYS A 332 -5.73 15.23 15.71
C LYS A 332 -6.74 15.13 16.89
N PRO A 333 -6.62 15.96 17.95
CA PRO A 333 -6.83 17.41 17.85
C PRO A 333 -5.80 18.28 18.59
N ARG A 334 -5.86 19.59 18.32
CA ARG A 334 -5.04 20.74 18.80
C ARG A 334 -4.69 20.81 20.31
N ALA A 335 -5.15 19.88 21.14
CA ALA A 335 -5.01 19.89 22.60
C ALA A 335 -4.01 18.86 23.16
N THR A 336 -3.68 17.79 22.42
CA THR A 336 -2.75 16.75 22.90
C THR A 336 -1.82 16.33 21.78
N THR A 337 -0.66 16.96 21.70
CA THR A 337 0.41 16.56 20.79
C THR A 337 1.00 15.26 21.31
N PHE A 338 0.54 14.13 20.77
CA PHE A 338 1.18 12.84 21.03
C PHE A 338 2.57 12.87 20.40
N GLN A 339 3.62 12.77 21.22
CA GLN A 339 5.01 12.75 20.77
C GLN A 339 5.63 11.42 21.20
N ILE A 340 6.25 10.73 20.25
CA ILE A 340 7.16 9.63 20.53
C ILE A 340 8.56 10.26 20.58
N SER A 341 9.37 9.87 21.56
CA SER A 341 10.76 10.33 21.61
C SER A 341 11.51 9.95 20.35
N ASP A 342 12.38 10.84 19.88
CA ASP A 342 13.35 10.52 18.84
C ASP A 342 14.42 9.54 19.34
N ASP A 343 14.34 9.06 20.59
CA ASP A 343 15.19 8.00 21.17
C ASP A 343 14.69 6.58 20.86
N LEU A 344 13.64 6.41 20.05
CA LEU A 344 13.12 5.08 19.72
C LEU A 344 14.08 4.36 18.76
N PRO A 345 14.74 3.24 19.12
CA PRO A 345 15.67 2.56 18.23
C PRO A 345 14.95 1.98 16.99
N THR A 346 15.68 1.81 15.88
CA THR A 346 15.14 1.25 14.63
C THR A 346 14.39 -0.06 14.85
N ALA A 347 14.90 -0.96 15.69
CA ALA A 347 14.25 -2.24 15.97
C ALA A 347 12.82 -2.06 16.52
N ASP A 348 12.63 -1.09 17.42
CA ASP A 348 11.31 -0.83 18.01
C ASP A 348 10.42 -0.01 17.07
N LEU A 349 10.98 0.89 16.23
CA LEU A 349 10.24 1.54 15.13
C LEU A 349 9.67 0.51 14.14
N VAL A 350 10.49 -0.44 13.71
CA VAL A 350 10.07 -1.53 12.81
C VAL A 350 9.00 -2.38 13.50
N ARG A 351 9.18 -2.75 14.78
CA ARG A 351 8.17 -3.50 15.54
C ARG A 351 6.85 -2.75 15.67
N LEU A 352 6.91 -1.45 15.92
CA LEU A 352 5.73 -0.58 16.00
C LEU A 352 4.98 -0.54 14.66
N GLY A 353 5.69 -0.25 13.58
CA GLY A 353 5.13 -0.20 12.23
C GLY A 353 4.54 -1.54 11.77
N THR A 354 5.28 -2.64 11.96
CA THR A 354 4.85 -3.99 11.60
C THR A 354 3.64 -4.45 12.43
N SER A 355 3.58 -4.13 13.73
CA SER A 355 2.46 -4.49 14.58
C SER A 355 1.17 -3.79 14.15
N VAL A 356 1.22 -2.47 13.86
CA VAL A 356 0.05 -1.72 13.35
C VAL A 356 -0.39 -2.26 11.99
N ARG A 357 0.56 -2.51 11.08
CA ARG A 357 0.26 -3.07 9.75
C ARG A 357 -0.36 -4.46 9.85
N HIS A 358 0.17 -5.32 10.72
CA HIS A 358 -0.35 -6.66 10.95
C HIS A 358 -1.76 -6.60 11.54
N ALA A 359 -2.01 -5.76 12.55
CA ALA A 359 -3.34 -5.55 13.10
C ALA A 359 -4.36 -5.15 12.01
N GLY A 360 -3.98 -4.22 11.12
CA GLY A 360 -4.79 -3.83 9.97
C GLY A 360 -5.10 -4.98 9.03
N LYS A 361 -4.07 -5.75 8.62
CA LYS A 361 -4.25 -6.96 7.80
C LYS A 361 -5.15 -7.99 8.48
N THR A 362 -5.02 -8.18 9.80
CA THR A 362 -5.87 -9.11 10.55
C THR A 362 -7.34 -8.67 10.49
N VAL A 363 -7.64 -7.38 10.64
CA VAL A 363 -9.01 -6.86 10.49
C VAL A 363 -9.53 -7.09 9.07
N ASP A 364 -8.74 -6.71 8.06
CA ASP A 364 -9.07 -6.87 6.64
C ASP A 364 -9.46 -8.32 6.30
N LEU A 365 -8.63 -9.26 6.75
CA LEU A 365 -8.84 -10.66 6.44
C LEU A 365 -10.05 -11.23 7.19
N ILE A 366 -10.28 -10.88 8.47
CA ILE A 366 -11.50 -11.29 9.20
C ILE A 366 -12.73 -10.86 8.40
N LEU A 367 -12.76 -9.60 7.96
CA LEU A 367 -13.92 -9.03 7.27
C LEU A 367 -14.11 -9.61 5.89
N THR A 368 -13.03 -9.75 5.10
CA THR A 368 -13.08 -10.35 3.78
C THR A 368 -13.70 -11.74 3.84
N GLN A 369 -13.28 -12.57 4.81
CA GLN A 369 -13.82 -13.91 4.98
C GLN A 369 -15.27 -13.91 5.44
N LEU A 370 -15.64 -13.04 6.39
CA LEU A 370 -17.03 -12.92 6.83
C LEU A 370 -17.96 -12.49 5.70
N CYS A 371 -17.55 -11.49 4.91
CA CYS A 371 -18.30 -11.00 3.75
C CYS A 371 -18.41 -12.10 2.69
N TRP A 372 -17.32 -12.79 2.38
CA TRP A 372 -17.31 -13.86 1.39
C TRP A 372 -18.24 -15.02 1.78
N MET A 373 -18.16 -15.52 3.01
CA MET A 373 -19.07 -16.57 3.49
C MET A 373 -20.54 -16.10 3.53
N TYR A 374 -20.80 -14.81 3.78
CA TYR A 374 -22.16 -14.25 3.80
C TYR A 374 -22.77 -14.15 2.39
N ASP A 375 -21.98 -13.71 1.43
CA ASP A 375 -22.41 -13.52 0.05
C ASP A 375 -22.67 -14.88 -0.62
N ASP A 376 -21.71 -15.78 -0.51
CA ASP A 376 -21.76 -17.11 -1.14
C ASP A 376 -22.60 -18.11 -0.35
N ASP A 377 -22.99 -17.78 0.89
CA ASP A 377 -23.77 -18.65 1.77
C ASP A 377 -23.12 -20.02 1.99
N MET A 378 -21.78 -20.05 2.05
CA MET A 378 -20.99 -21.28 2.21
C MET A 378 -20.00 -21.17 3.37
N PHE A 379 -19.77 -22.31 4.03
CA PHE A 379 -18.67 -22.47 4.98
C PHE A 379 -17.35 -22.65 4.25
N THR A 380 -16.27 -22.14 4.84
CA THR A 380 -14.96 -22.16 4.21
C THR A 380 -13.92 -22.56 5.26
N ASP A 381 -13.09 -23.56 4.94
CA ASP A 381 -12.05 -24.03 5.87
C ASP A 381 -11.04 -22.93 6.21
N ALA A 382 -10.85 -22.00 5.26
CA ALA A 382 -10.20 -20.73 5.51
C ALA A 382 -10.95 -19.99 6.63
N GLY A 383 -12.20 -19.56 6.44
CA GLY A 383 -12.98 -18.83 7.45
C GLY A 383 -12.89 -19.43 8.87
N HIS A 384 -12.92 -20.74 9.01
CA HIS A 384 -12.83 -21.42 10.32
C HIS A 384 -11.47 -21.29 11.03
N ARG A 385 -10.37 -21.61 10.34
CA ARG A 385 -9.01 -21.46 10.91
C ARG A 385 -8.73 -20.01 11.31
N LEU A 386 -9.38 -19.10 10.61
CA LEU A 386 -9.18 -17.66 10.72
C LEU A 386 -10.00 -17.05 11.87
N LEU A 387 -11.23 -17.52 12.11
CA LEU A 387 -12.09 -17.05 13.21
C LEU A 387 -11.60 -17.41 14.61
N ASP A 388 -10.81 -18.48 14.77
CA ASP A 388 -10.28 -18.87 16.07
C ASP A 388 -9.00 -18.09 16.45
N LYS A 389 -8.06 -17.92 15.51
CA LYS A 389 -6.73 -17.36 15.81
C LYS A 389 -6.69 -15.82 15.75
N TRP A 390 -7.34 -15.23 14.77
CA TRP A 390 -7.11 -13.83 14.40
C TRP A 390 -7.62 -12.78 15.37
N PRO A 391 -8.77 -12.97 16.04
CA PRO A 391 -9.19 -12.02 17.07
C PRO A 391 -8.15 -11.90 18.19
N ARG A 392 -7.48 -13.02 18.55
CA ARG A 392 -6.39 -13.02 19.53
C ARG A 392 -5.15 -12.31 18.99
N ASP A 393 -4.75 -12.61 17.76
CA ASP A 393 -3.62 -11.95 17.11
C ASP A 393 -3.80 -10.42 17.04
N LEU A 394 -5.01 -9.93 16.71
CA LEU A 394 -5.34 -8.50 16.70
C LEU A 394 -5.07 -7.85 18.07
N THR A 395 -5.54 -8.46 19.16
CA THR A 395 -5.31 -7.93 20.51
C THR A 395 -3.84 -7.95 20.91
N ILE A 396 -3.10 -9.00 20.53
CA ILE A 396 -1.66 -9.12 20.80
C ILE A 396 -0.89 -8.00 20.08
N GLN A 397 -1.18 -7.75 18.79
CA GLN A 397 -0.47 -6.69 18.07
C GLN A 397 -0.76 -5.31 18.66
N LEU A 398 -2.01 -5.03 19.02
CA LEU A 398 -2.37 -3.75 19.59
C LEU A 398 -1.80 -3.55 21.00
N ASP A 399 -1.72 -4.61 21.79
CA ASP A 399 -1.03 -4.58 23.07
C ASP A 399 0.48 -4.29 22.90
N ARG A 400 1.14 -4.88 21.90
CA ARG A 400 2.53 -4.57 21.57
C ARG A 400 2.72 -3.10 21.23
N VAL A 401 1.82 -2.55 20.39
CA VAL A 401 1.83 -1.11 20.06
C VAL A 401 1.66 -0.27 21.32
N ILE A 402 0.65 -0.55 22.14
CA ILE A 402 0.40 0.20 23.38
C ILE A 402 1.60 0.13 24.34
N VAL A 403 2.22 -1.04 24.50
CA VAL A 403 3.40 -1.19 25.36
C VAL A 403 4.56 -0.34 24.85
N LEU A 404 4.88 -0.41 23.55
CA LEU A 404 5.94 0.42 22.95
C LEU A 404 5.64 1.91 23.13
N LEU A 405 4.42 2.34 22.81
CA LEU A 405 4.03 3.73 22.97
C LEU A 405 4.08 4.18 24.43
N ASN A 406 3.74 3.33 25.39
CA ASN A 406 3.83 3.67 26.82
C ASN A 406 5.28 3.89 27.28
N VAL A 407 6.22 3.13 26.71
CA VAL A 407 7.66 3.23 27.05
C VAL A 407 8.27 4.51 26.47
N TYR A 408 7.90 4.87 25.24
CA TYR A 408 8.59 5.92 24.48
C TYR A 408 7.77 7.21 24.28
N HIS A 409 6.61 7.32 24.95
CA HIS A 409 5.82 8.54 24.94
C HIS A 409 6.50 9.64 25.75
N SER A 410 6.83 10.75 25.08
CA SER A 410 7.43 11.93 25.72
C SER A 410 6.34 12.97 26.04
N PRO A 411 6.33 13.56 27.25
CA PRO A 411 5.47 14.70 27.54
C PRO A 411 5.72 15.85 26.56
N PRO A 412 4.69 16.62 26.16
CA PRO A 412 4.93 17.84 25.40
C PRO A 412 5.76 18.83 26.25
N PRO A 413 6.67 19.60 25.63
CA PRO A 413 7.64 20.47 26.32
C PRO A 413 7.04 21.69 27.03
N VAL A 414 5.71 21.84 27.08
CA VAL A 414 5.06 23.02 27.67
C VAL A 414 4.92 22.84 29.18
N PRO A 415 5.42 23.78 30.01
CA PRO A 415 5.14 23.81 31.44
C PRO A 415 3.73 24.36 31.66
N SER A 416 2.70 23.61 31.25
CA SER A 416 1.34 23.87 31.70
C SER A 416 1.07 22.99 32.91
N ALA A 417 0.67 23.61 34.02
CA ALA A 417 0.47 23.01 35.33
C ALA A 417 -0.68 21.99 35.41
N LEU A 418 -1.03 21.31 34.31
CA LEU A 418 -2.20 20.44 34.22
C LEU A 418 -1.85 19.11 33.54
N ALA A 419 -1.71 18.12 34.43
CA ALA A 419 -1.62 16.68 34.25
C ALA A 419 -0.25 16.08 33.84
N PRO A 420 0.30 15.13 34.64
CA PRO A 420 1.48 14.37 34.25
C PRO A 420 1.20 13.57 32.97
N SER A 421 2.22 13.41 32.11
CA SER A 421 2.17 12.69 30.82
C SER A 421 1.52 11.30 30.90
N GLU A 422 1.70 10.62 32.02
CA GLU A 422 1.07 9.33 32.34
C GLU A 422 -0.47 9.40 32.26
N SER A 423 -1.06 10.55 32.61
CA SER A 423 -2.50 10.78 32.50
C SER A 423 -2.98 10.85 31.06
N ILE A 424 -2.19 11.38 30.12
CA ILE A 424 -2.64 11.56 28.73
C ILE A 424 -2.61 10.23 27.99
N PHE A 425 -1.49 9.51 28.06
CA PHE A 425 -1.38 8.17 27.49
C PHE A 425 -2.46 7.24 28.07
N LYS A 426 -2.67 7.30 29.41
CA LYS A 426 -3.67 6.46 30.05
C LYS A 426 -5.08 6.74 29.53
N THR A 427 -5.42 8.02 29.43
CA THR A 427 -6.71 8.48 28.91
C THR A 427 -6.91 8.09 27.44
N MET A 428 -5.84 8.11 26.64
CA MET A 428 -5.89 7.84 25.21
C MET A 428 -5.91 6.36 24.84
N PHE A 429 -5.32 5.45 25.62
CA PHE A 429 -5.18 4.06 25.15
C PHE A 429 -5.77 3.01 26.09
N TYR A 430 -5.77 3.16 27.42
CA TYR A 430 -6.28 2.07 28.29
C TYR A 430 -7.78 1.85 28.16
N SER A 431 -8.58 2.93 28.13
CA SER A 431 -10.04 2.77 27.96
C SER A 431 -10.36 2.12 26.61
N LEU A 432 -9.66 2.53 25.55
CA LEU A 432 -9.83 1.98 24.21
C LEU A 432 -9.40 0.52 24.13
N ARG A 433 -8.26 0.16 24.76
CA ARG A 433 -7.79 -1.21 24.90
C ARG A 433 -8.84 -2.10 25.56
N GLY A 434 -9.42 -1.64 26.68
CA GLY A 434 -10.45 -2.39 27.40
C GLY A 434 -11.72 -2.59 26.57
N GLN A 435 -12.18 -1.55 25.85
CA GLN A 435 -13.33 -1.64 24.95
C GLN A 435 -13.07 -2.58 23.78
N LEU A 436 -11.87 -2.51 23.18
CA LEU A 436 -11.51 -3.38 22.08
C LEU A 436 -11.40 -4.83 22.52
N PHE A 437 -10.77 -5.10 23.67
CA PHE A 437 -10.69 -6.44 24.23
C PHE A 437 -12.09 -7.03 24.49
N LEU A 438 -13.01 -6.21 25.01
CA LEU A 438 -14.40 -6.63 25.20
C LEU A 438 -15.08 -6.94 23.87
N ALA A 439 -14.92 -6.09 22.84
CA ALA A 439 -15.48 -6.31 21.52
C ALA A 439 -14.93 -7.58 20.87
N THR A 440 -13.62 -7.77 20.89
CA THR A 440 -12.94 -8.99 20.40
C THR A 440 -13.42 -10.23 21.16
N ARG A 441 -13.55 -10.17 22.49
CA ARG A 441 -14.05 -11.31 23.28
C ARG A 441 -15.47 -11.69 22.92
N ASN A 442 -16.35 -10.69 22.73
CA ASN A 442 -17.72 -10.94 22.31
C ASN A 442 -17.77 -11.56 20.90
N PHE A 443 -16.91 -11.08 19.99
CA PHE A 443 -16.74 -11.67 18.67
C PHE A 443 -16.26 -13.14 18.75
N ILE A 444 -15.25 -13.43 19.57
CA ILE A 444 -14.74 -14.81 19.76
C ILE A 444 -15.84 -15.72 20.30
N ALA A 445 -16.61 -15.27 21.30
CA ALA A 445 -17.69 -16.07 21.87
C ALA A 445 -18.75 -16.43 20.82
N GLU A 446 -19.08 -15.47 19.94
CA GLU A 446 -19.98 -15.70 18.83
C GLU A 446 -19.39 -16.61 17.75
N ALA A 447 -18.09 -16.50 17.48
CA ALA A 447 -17.37 -17.35 16.53
C ALA A 447 -17.32 -18.81 17.00
N VAL A 448 -17.14 -19.03 18.32
CA VAL A 448 -17.22 -20.36 18.92
C VAL A 448 -18.62 -20.94 18.75
N ARG A 449 -19.66 -20.14 19.02
CA ARG A 449 -21.06 -20.55 18.82
C ARG A 449 -21.33 -20.95 17.37
N PHE A 450 -20.87 -20.14 16.41
CA PHE A 450 -20.94 -20.41 14.98
C PHE A 450 -20.26 -21.73 14.61
N ASN A 451 -19.03 -21.97 15.10
CA ASN A 451 -18.30 -23.21 14.85
C ASN A 451 -18.97 -24.45 15.47
N SER A 452 -19.57 -24.32 16.66
CA SER A 452 -20.30 -25.43 17.29
C SER A 452 -21.51 -25.88 16.48
N LEU A 453 -22.24 -24.94 15.85
CA LEU A 453 -23.40 -25.27 15.02
C LEU A 453 -23.02 -26.09 13.79
N ARG A 454 -21.85 -25.84 13.20
CA ARG A 454 -21.31 -26.64 12.09
C ARG A 454 -20.95 -28.04 12.54
N ASN A 455 -20.25 -28.17 13.67
CA ASN A 455 -19.84 -29.50 14.14
C ASN A 455 -21.05 -30.39 14.44
N VAL A 456 -22.16 -29.82 14.91
CA VAL A 456 -23.43 -30.56 15.04
C VAL A 456 -23.99 -30.93 13.67
N ALA A 457 -23.93 -30.04 12.68
CA ALA A 457 -24.38 -30.34 11.32
C ALA A 457 -23.53 -31.41 10.61
N ASN A 458 -22.24 -31.53 10.96
CA ASN A 458 -21.33 -32.52 10.39
C ASN A 458 -21.25 -33.83 11.21
N GLN A 459 -21.81 -33.88 12.43
CA GLN A 459 -21.77 -35.07 13.30
C GLN A 459 -22.82 -36.15 12.96
N ASP A 460 -23.70 -35.89 11.99
CA ASP A 460 -24.55 -36.93 11.38
C ASP A 460 -23.79 -37.77 10.32
N GLU A 461 -22.48 -37.55 10.16
CA GLU A 461 -21.58 -38.44 9.42
C GLU A 461 -21.26 -39.70 10.27
N ASP A 462 -21.85 -40.83 9.88
CA ASP A 462 -21.66 -42.15 10.49
C ASP A 462 -20.16 -42.52 10.56
N PRO A 463 -19.57 -42.82 11.74
CA PRO A 463 -18.14 -43.10 11.87
C PRO A 463 -17.74 -44.51 11.41
N GLU A 464 -18.60 -45.24 10.69
CA GLU A 464 -18.30 -46.57 10.15
C GLU A 464 -17.41 -46.48 8.90
N GLY A 465 -16.11 -46.22 9.05
CA GLY A 465 -15.20 -46.33 7.91
C GLY A 465 -13.72 -46.01 8.11
N LEU A 466 -13.25 -45.63 9.30
CA LEU A 466 -11.86 -45.16 9.50
C LEU A 466 -11.10 -45.94 10.59
N GLU A 467 -11.13 -47.28 10.54
CA GLU A 467 -10.23 -48.12 11.37
C GLU A 467 -8.89 -48.50 10.69
N ASP A 468 -8.61 -48.11 9.44
CA ASP A 468 -7.45 -48.65 8.69
C ASP A 468 -6.31 -47.66 8.35
N LEU A 469 -6.23 -46.46 8.95
CA LEU A 469 -5.20 -45.45 8.59
C LEU A 469 -4.32 -44.94 9.75
N GLU A 470 -4.07 -45.77 10.76
CA GLU A 470 -3.24 -45.40 11.93
C GLU A 470 -1.75 -45.82 11.83
N LEU A 471 -1.17 -45.90 10.62
CA LEU A 471 0.19 -46.48 10.46
C LEU A 471 1.23 -45.67 9.67
N LEU A 472 1.10 -44.35 9.50
CA LEU A 472 2.17 -43.56 8.83
C LEU A 472 2.19 -42.08 9.26
N GLU A 473 2.58 -41.79 10.50
CA GLU A 473 3.11 -40.46 10.87
C GLU A 473 4.30 -40.61 11.83
N ASP A 474 5.49 -40.73 11.25
CA ASP A 474 6.77 -40.41 11.89
C ASP A 474 7.79 -40.15 10.76
N MET A 475 7.76 -38.93 10.18
CA MET A 475 8.84 -38.34 9.35
C MET A 475 8.77 -36.81 9.35
#